data_AF-A0A292YPU4-F1
#
_entry.id   AF-A0A292YPU4-F1
#
_cell.length_a   1.000
_cell.length_b   1.000
_cell.length_c   1.000
_cell.angle_alpha   90.00
_cell.angle_beta   90.00
_cell.angle_gamma   90.00
#
_symmetry.space_group_name_H-M   'P 1'
#
loop_
_entity.id
_entity.type
_entity.pdbx_description
1 polymer ?
#
loop_
_entity_poly.entity_id
_entity_poly.type
_entity_poly.pdbx_seq_one_letter_code
_entity_poly.pdbx_strand_id
1 'polypeptide(L)' 'MKTNETNIDQLLQAIREKCDSFLEDIEYVGLDSKGCPLFSAFDGVHKREIVIRAIENRLEADYGYGYDTVITTLEE' A
#
# COMPACT_ATOMS: atom_id res chain seq x y z
N MET A 1 -9.83 19.12 -14.38
CA MET A 1 -9.14 17.83 -14.17
C MET A 1 -9.05 17.64 -12.66
N LYS A 2 -9.91 16.82 -12.06
CA LYS A 2 -9.98 16.54 -10.61
C LYS A 2 -10.03 15.02 -10.39
N THR A 3 -9.09 14.30 -10.98
CA THR A 3 -9.19 12.83 -11.09
C THR A 3 -8.16 12.06 -10.29
N ASN A 4 -7.33 12.72 -9.46
CA ASN A 4 -6.23 12.03 -8.78
C ASN A 4 -6.39 11.94 -7.26
N GLU A 5 -6.87 12.97 -6.56
CA GLU A 5 -6.91 12.94 -5.08
C GLU A 5 -7.99 11.99 -4.54
N THR A 6 -9.19 11.99 -5.14
CA THR A 6 -10.29 11.09 -4.72
C THR A 6 -9.94 9.61 -4.86
N ASN A 7 -9.03 9.25 -5.78
CA ASN A 7 -8.63 7.86 -6.01
C ASN A 7 -7.62 7.37 -4.95
N ILE A 8 -6.72 8.25 -4.49
CA ILE A 8 -5.71 7.90 -3.48
C ILE A 8 -6.34 7.71 -2.09
N ASP A 9 -7.28 8.58 -1.69
CA ASP A 9 -7.97 8.45 -0.40
C ASP A 9 -8.81 7.16 -0.33
N GLN A 10 -9.48 6.80 -1.43
CA GLN A 10 -10.21 5.53 -1.54
C GLN A 10 -9.28 4.32 -1.45
N LEU A 11 -8.12 4.38 -2.09
CA LEU A 11 -7.10 3.34 -1.99
C LEU A 11 -6.57 3.19 -0.56
N LEU A 12 -6.24 4.31 0.10
CA LEU A 12 -5.79 4.33 1.49
C LEU A 12 -6.82 3.70 2.42
N GLN A 13 -8.10 4.05 2.24
CA GLN A 13 -9.18 3.46 3.02
C GLN A 13 -9.28 1.95 2.77
N ALA A 14 -9.24 1.50 1.51
CA ALA A 14 -9.29 0.08 1.18
C ALA A 14 -8.10 -0.71 1.76
N ILE A 15 -6.88 -0.14 1.73
CA ILE A 15 -5.69 -0.73 2.35
C ILE A 15 -5.89 -0.85 3.85
N ARG A 16 -6.36 0.21 4.52
CA ARG A 16 -6.62 0.22 5.97
C ARG A 16 -7.65 -0.83 6.37
N GLU A 17 -8.80 -0.87 5.68
CA GLU A 17 -9.86 -1.85 5.94
C GLU A 17 -9.38 -3.31 5.78
N LYS A 18 -8.43 -3.57 4.88
CA LYS A 18 -7.87 -4.91 4.65
C LYS A 18 -6.69 -5.25 5.58
N CYS A 19 -5.90 -4.25 5.99
CA CYS A 19 -4.66 -4.44 6.74
C CYS A 19 -4.77 -4.08 8.22
N ASP A 20 -5.97 -3.76 8.71
CA ASP A 20 -6.34 -3.16 10.01
C ASP A 20 -5.74 -3.83 11.27
N SER A 21 -5.06 -4.98 11.12
CA SER A 21 -4.43 -5.72 12.22
C SER A 21 -2.90 -5.73 12.23
N PHE A 22 -2.21 -5.32 11.15
CA PHE A 22 -0.73 -5.42 11.11
C PHE A 22 0.00 -4.19 10.56
N LEU A 23 -0.68 -3.29 9.85
CA LEU A 23 -0.06 -2.06 9.33
C LEU A 23 -0.55 -0.84 10.11
N GLU A 24 0.40 -0.17 10.75
CA GLU A 24 0.25 1.11 11.41
C GLU A 24 0.65 2.24 10.44
N ASP A 25 0.00 3.41 10.60
CA ASP A 25 0.37 4.67 9.96
C ASP A 25 0.73 4.58 8.46
N ILE A 26 -0.30 4.31 7.63
CA ILE A 26 -0.16 4.24 6.17
C ILE A 26 -0.29 5.63 5.55
N GLU A 27 0.73 6.02 4.79
CA GLU A 27 0.83 7.32 4.10
C GLU A 27 1.16 7.14 2.61
N TYR A 28 0.57 7.98 1.75
CA TYR A 28 0.92 8.04 0.34
C TYR A 28 2.24 8.79 0.13
N VAL A 29 3.18 8.18 -0.60
CA VAL A 29 4.53 8.76 -0.82
C VAL A 29 4.79 9.16 -2.27
N GLY A 30 3.99 8.71 -3.22
CA GLY A 30 4.13 9.10 -4.63
C GLY A 30 3.76 8.00 -5.61
N LEU A 31 4.27 8.09 -6.83
CA LEU A 31 4.12 7.08 -7.87
C LEU A 31 5.48 6.46 -8.19
N ASP A 32 5.49 5.17 -8.52
CA ASP A 32 6.70 4.50 -9.03
C ASP A 32 6.95 4.81 -10.52
N SER A 33 8.02 4.24 -11.08
CA SER A 33 8.39 4.41 -12.50
C SER A 33 7.34 3.94 -13.52
N LYS A 34 6.36 3.13 -13.08
CA LYS A 34 5.25 2.62 -13.90
C LYS A 34 3.96 3.42 -13.67
N GLY A 35 3.98 4.43 -12.81
CA GLY A 35 2.82 5.22 -12.43
C GLY A 35 1.93 4.54 -11.38
N CYS A 36 2.42 3.50 -10.70
CA CYS A 36 1.68 2.83 -9.63
C CYS A 36 1.80 3.61 -8.32
N PRO A 37 0.70 3.81 -7.57
CA PRO A 37 0.75 4.43 -6.24
C PRO A 37 1.66 3.67 -5.27
N LEU A 38 2.52 4.43 -4.59
CA LEU A 38 3.40 3.98 -3.53
C LEU A 38 2.93 4.54 -2.18
N PHE A 39 2.99 3.69 -1.17
CA PHE A 39 2.67 4.02 0.21
C PHE A 39 3.81 3.58 1.12
N SER A 40 4.02 4.34 2.18
CA SER A 40 4.83 3.92 3.32
C SER A 40 3.89 3.46 4.43
N ALA A 41 4.22 2.36 5.08
CA ALA A 41 3.52 1.91 6.27
C ALA A 41 4.53 1.36 7.28
N PHE A 42 4.13 1.32 8.55
CA PHE A 42 4.88 0.65 9.59
C PHE A 42 4.21 -0.69 9.91
N ASP A 43 4.91 -1.79 9.70
CA ASP A 43 4.42 -3.11 10.12
C ASP A 43 4.60 -3.24 11.63
N GLY A 44 3.51 -3.14 12.40
CA GLY A 44 3.54 -3.23 13.87
C GLY A 44 3.91 -4.63 14.38
N VAL A 45 3.67 -5.68 13.59
CA VAL A 45 4.01 -7.07 13.94
C VAL A 45 5.51 -7.29 13.84
N HIS A 46 6.10 -6.89 12.72
CA HIS A 46 7.53 -7.05 12.47
C HIS A 46 8.37 -5.84 12.88
N LYS A 47 7.72 -4.75 13.34
CA LYS A 47 8.30 -3.46 13.75
C LYS A 47 9.28 -2.89 12.73
N ARG A 48 8.85 -2.80 11.46
CA ARG A 48 9.67 -2.30 10.35
C ARG A 48 8.87 -1.44 9.37
N GLU A 49 9.56 -0.50 8.74
CA GLU A 49 9.00 0.27 7.62
C GLU A 49 8.88 -0.61 6.38
N ILE A 50 7.79 -0.43 5.64
CA ILE A 50 7.50 -1.17 4.42
C ILE A 50 7.06 -0.22 3.30
N VAL A 51 7.45 -0.55 2.07
CA VAL A 51 6.95 0.16 0.88
C VAL A 51 5.87 -0.70 0.24
N ILE A 52 4.68 -0.13 0.09
CA ILE A 52 3.53 -0.80 -0.52
C ILE A 52 3.30 -0.17 -1.89
N ARG A 53 3.10 -1.02 -2.90
CA ARG A 53 2.72 -0.63 -4.25
C ARG A 53 1.32 -1.15 -4.56
N ALA A 54 0.42 -0.26 -4.95
CA ALA A 54 -0.88 -0.66 -5.45
C ALA A 54 -0.83 -0.87 -6.98
N ILE A 55 -1.20 -2.06 -7.42
CA ILE A 55 -1.27 -2.43 -8.84
C ILE A 55 -2.66 -2.97 -9.11
N GLU A 56 -3.47 -2.23 -9.86
CA GLU A 56 -4.85 -2.63 -10.20
C GLU A 56 -5.62 -3.06 -8.93
N ASN A 57 -5.90 -4.36 -8.79
CA ASN A 57 -6.66 -4.94 -7.68
C ASN A 57 -5.76 -5.69 -6.65
N ARG A 58 -4.47 -5.36 -6.55
CA ARG A 58 -3.55 -6.00 -5.60
C ARG A 58 -2.60 -5.01 -4.95
N LEU A 59 -2.11 -5.39 -3.77
CA LEU A 59 -1.06 -4.69 -3.04
C LEU A 59 0.18 -5.57 -3.00
N GLU A 60 1.31 -5.01 -3.39
CA GLU A 60 2.62 -5.64 -3.28
C GLU A 60 3.41 -4.89 -2.22
N ALA A 61 3.99 -5.58 -1.24
CA ALA A 61 4.83 -4.97 -0.21
C ALA A 61 6.28 -5.43 -0.36
N ASP A 62 7.20 -4.47 -0.36
CA ASP A 62 8.63 -4.72 -0.21
C ASP A 62 9.02 -4.39 1.24
N TYR A 63 9.45 -5.44 1.95
CA TYR A 63 9.80 -5.38 3.37
C TYR A 63 11.25 -4.90 3.62
N GLY A 64 11.96 -4.47 2.57
CA GLY A 64 13.40 -4.31 2.59
C GLY A 64 14.09 -5.68 2.62
N TYR A 65 15.24 -5.82 1.94
CA TYR A 65 15.97 -7.08 1.68
C TYR A 65 15.52 -7.92 0.46
N GLY A 66 14.74 -7.36 -0.47
CA GLY A 66 14.58 -7.92 -1.82
C GLY A 66 13.66 -9.14 -1.92
N TYR A 67 12.70 -9.27 -0.99
CA TYR A 67 11.63 -10.26 -1.10
C TYR A 67 10.30 -9.53 -1.30
N ASP A 68 9.82 -9.53 -2.54
CA ASP A 68 8.46 -9.11 -2.87
C ASP A 68 7.48 -10.04 -2.17
N THR A 69 6.72 -9.52 -1.22
CA THR A 69 5.64 -10.28 -0.58
C THR A 69 4.32 -9.66 -1.01
N VAL A 70 3.47 -10.48 -1.64
CA VAL A 70 2.16 -10.03 -2.08
C VAL A 70 1.22 -10.03 -0.87
N ILE A 71 0.75 -8.85 -0.47
CA ILE A 71 -0.36 -8.71 0.46
C ILE A 71 -1.63 -8.81 -0.39
N THR A 72 -2.02 -10.04 -0.73
CA THR A 72 -3.30 -10.36 -1.40
C THR A 72 -4.33 -10.67 -0.31
N THR A 73 -5.61 -10.25 -0.36
CA THR A 73 -6.55 -10.09 -1.48
C THR A 73 -7.44 -8.84 -1.31
N LEU A 74 -7.58 -8.03 -2.37
CA LEU A 74 -8.85 -7.34 -2.63
C LEU A 74 -9.73 -8.37 -3.36
N GLU A 75 -10.46 -9.20 -2.61
CA GLU A 75 -11.50 -10.04 -3.24
C GLU A 75 -12.54 -9.14 -3.92
N GLU A 76 -13.02 -9.59 -5.09
CA GLU A 76 -14.05 -8.96 -5.94
C GLU A 76 -15.36 -8.64 -5.19
#